data_AF-A0A7Y4L7B5-F1
#
_entry.id   AF-A0A7Y4L7B5-F1
#
_cell.length_a   1.000
_cell.length_b   1.000
_cell.length_c   1.000
_cell.angle_alpha   90.00
_cell.angle_beta   90.00
_cell.angle_gamma   90.00
#
_symmetry.space_group_name_H-M   'P 1'
#
loop_
_entity.id
_entity.type
_entity.pdbx_description
1 polymer ?
#
loop_
_entity_poly.entity_id
_entity_poly.type
_entity_poly.pdbx_seq_one_letter_code
_entity_poly.pdbx_strand_id
1 'polypeptide(L)'
;MVPVDLLAHLRRARDTADRHFAEPLDLAALARAAGVSKYHFLRCFAAEYGETPMQYVTRRRIERAADLLRATNLTVTEVCTLVGYSSLGTFSRRFRELVGTTPTAYQQTQAGARIPGCFVFMLGLDSAIPEKQPRRTDAYGRSLTEEEQL
;
A
#
# COMPACT_ATOMS: atom_id res chain seq x y z
N MET A 1 9.30 -17.08 -24.12
CA MET A 1 8.51 -16.01 -24.76
C MET A 1 7.08 -16.14 -24.27
N VAL A 2 6.50 -15.08 -23.68
CA VAL A 2 5.11 -15.09 -23.20
C VAL A 2 4.17 -14.97 -24.41
N PRO A 3 3.12 -15.80 -24.54
CA PRO A 3 2.18 -15.70 -25.65
C PRO A 3 1.42 -14.36 -25.62
N VAL A 4 1.15 -13.79 -26.81
CA VAL A 4 0.59 -12.43 -26.97
C VAL A 4 -0.78 -12.30 -26.27
N ASP A 5 -1.61 -13.34 -26.32
CA ASP A 5 -2.91 -13.34 -25.66
C ASP A 5 -2.77 -13.28 -24.13
N LEU A 6 -1.74 -13.92 -23.57
CA LEU A 6 -1.44 -13.85 -22.13
C LEU A 6 -0.86 -12.50 -21.74
N LEU A 7 -0.11 -11.83 -22.63
CA LEU A 7 0.44 -10.50 -22.38
C LEU A 7 -0.66 -9.45 -22.11
N ALA A 8 -1.78 -9.51 -22.84
CA ALA A 8 -2.93 -8.64 -22.58
C ALA A 8 -3.51 -8.85 -21.16
N HIS A 9 -3.52 -10.09 -20.68
CA HIS A 9 -3.97 -10.41 -19.32
C HIS A 9 -2.96 -9.98 -18.26
N LEU A 10 -1.65 -10.14 -18.51
CA LEU A 10 -0.59 -9.67 -17.62
C LEU A 10 -0.61 -8.14 -17.47
N ARG A 11 -0.83 -7.41 -18.57
CA ARG A 11 -0.99 -5.95 -18.54
C ARG A 11 -2.21 -5.53 -17.74
N ARG A 12 -3.38 -6.15 -18.00
CA ARG A 12 -4.58 -5.89 -17.19
C ARG A 12 -4.36 -6.18 -15.71
N ALA A 13 -3.68 -7.29 -15.39
CA ALA A 13 -3.36 -7.62 -14.01
C ALA A 13 -2.44 -6.58 -13.36
N ARG A 14 -1.44 -6.08 -14.08
CA ARG A 14 -0.58 -4.97 -13.60
C ARG A 14 -1.40 -3.70 -13.39
N ASP A 15 -2.26 -3.33 -14.34
CA ASP A 15 -3.10 -2.13 -14.24
C ASP A 15 -4.09 -2.22 -13.08
N THR A 16 -4.64 -3.41 -12.81
CA THR A 16 -5.48 -3.65 -11.63
C THR A 16 -4.65 -3.56 -10.35
N ALA A 17 -3.46 -4.15 -10.32
CA ALA A 17 -2.56 -4.07 -9.18
C ALA A 17 -2.11 -2.62 -8.90
N ASP A 18 -1.92 -1.81 -9.94
CA ASP A 18 -1.59 -0.39 -9.83
C ASP A 18 -2.76 0.45 -9.33
N ARG A 19 -3.99 0.19 -9.80
CA ARG A 19 -5.19 0.92 -9.37
C ARG A 19 -5.62 0.59 -7.95
N HIS A 20 -5.49 -0.68 -7.57
CA HIS A 20 -5.96 -1.21 -6.29
C HIS A 20 -4.80 -1.62 -5.39
N PHE A 21 -3.66 -0.93 -5.48
CA PHE A 21 -2.44 -1.33 -4.77
C PHE A 21 -2.65 -1.40 -3.26
N ALA A 22 -3.52 -0.58 -2.67
CA ALA A 22 -3.82 -0.58 -1.25
C ALA A 22 -4.76 -1.72 -0.80
N GLU A 23 -5.47 -2.33 -1.74
CA GLU A 23 -6.40 -3.42 -1.45
C GLU A 23 -5.68 -4.78 -1.45
N PRO A 24 -6.24 -5.82 -0.80
CA PRO A 24 -5.74 -7.17 -0.92
C PRO A 24 -5.81 -7.67 -2.37
N LEU A 25 -4.67 -8.07 -2.94
CA LEU A 25 -4.59 -8.55 -4.31
C LEU A 25 -5.15 -9.98 -4.44
N ASP A 26 -6.24 -10.17 -5.19
CA ASP A 26 -6.75 -11.51 -5.54
C ASP A 26 -6.07 -12.06 -6.80
N LEU A 27 -4.93 -12.71 -6.59
CA LEU A 27 -4.19 -13.41 -7.65
C LEU A 27 -4.95 -14.58 -8.28
N ALA A 28 -5.86 -15.21 -7.54
CA ALA A 28 -6.64 -16.32 -8.07
C ALA A 28 -7.70 -15.81 -9.07
N ALA A 29 -8.35 -14.69 -8.78
CA ALA A 29 -9.23 -14.01 -9.73
C ALA A 29 -8.50 -13.61 -11.01
N LEU A 30 -7.31 -13.00 -10.91
CA LEU A 30 -6.53 -12.59 -12.08
C LEU A 30 -6.10 -13.78 -12.95
N ALA A 31 -5.66 -14.88 -12.34
CA ALA A 31 -5.29 -16.09 -13.06
C ALA A 31 -6.49 -16.74 -13.76
N ARG A 32 -7.66 -16.82 -13.09
CA ARG A 32 -8.91 -17.33 -13.68
C ARG A 32 -9.35 -16.51 -14.88
N ALA A 33 -9.29 -15.18 -14.80
CA ALA A 33 -9.63 -14.30 -15.91
C ALA A 33 -8.71 -14.48 -17.13
N ALA A 34 -7.50 -15.00 -16.94
CA ALA A 34 -6.54 -15.29 -17.98
C ALA A 34 -6.59 -16.73 -18.51
N GLY A 35 -7.49 -17.57 -17.97
CA GLY A 35 -7.62 -18.97 -18.38
C GLY A 35 -6.41 -19.86 -18.04
N VAL A 36 -5.54 -19.40 -17.13
CA VAL A 36 -4.32 -20.13 -16.74
C VAL A 36 -4.31 -20.45 -15.26
N SER A 37 -3.53 -21.46 -14.88
CA SER A 37 -3.32 -21.75 -13.47
C SER A 37 -2.59 -20.59 -12.77
N LYS A 38 -2.84 -20.40 -11.47
CA LYS A 38 -2.14 -19.40 -10.65
C LYS A 38 -0.62 -19.52 -10.74
N TYR A 39 -0.10 -20.74 -10.76
CA TYR A 39 1.34 -20.99 -10.87
C TYR A 39 1.90 -20.53 -12.23
N HIS A 40 1.21 -20.85 -13.32
CA HIS A 40 1.61 -20.41 -14.65
C HIS A 40 1.56 -18.88 -14.77
N PHE A 41 0.49 -18.27 -14.26
CA PHE A 41 0.36 -16.81 -14.20
C PHE A 41 1.52 -16.14 -13.46
N LEU A 42 1.88 -16.62 -12.26
CA LEU A 42 2.98 -16.07 -11.47
C LEU A 42 4.32 -16.14 -12.21
N ARG A 43 4.60 -17.28 -12.86
CA ARG A 43 5.83 -17.46 -13.65
C ARG A 43 5.88 -16.53 -14.85
N CYS A 44 4.77 -16.40 -15.59
CA CYS A 44 4.70 -15.53 -16.75
C CYS A 44 4.78 -14.05 -16.35
N PHE A 45 4.15 -13.65 -15.25
CA PHE A 45 4.24 -12.29 -14.73
C PHE A 45 5.68 -11.95 -14.33
N ALA A 46 6.36 -12.83 -13.59
CA ALA A 46 7.75 -12.63 -13.20
C ALA A 46 8.71 -12.65 -14.40
N ALA A 47 8.45 -13.49 -15.40
CA ALA A 47 9.25 -13.51 -16.63
C ALA A 47 9.09 -12.22 -17.46
N GLU A 48 7.91 -11.61 -17.44
CA GLU A 48 7.62 -10.37 -18.17
C GLU A 48 8.09 -9.11 -17.43
N TYR A 49 7.84 -9.02 -16.12
CA TYR A 49 8.08 -7.81 -15.33
C TYR A 49 9.30 -7.89 -14.40
N GLY A 50 10.00 -9.02 -14.37
CA GLY A 50 11.20 -9.23 -13.54
C GLY A 50 10.93 -9.45 -12.05
N GLU A 51 9.68 -9.32 -11.60
CA GLU A 51 9.27 -9.50 -10.20
C GLU A 51 7.90 -10.19 -10.11
N THR A 52 7.62 -10.83 -8.98
CA THR A 52 6.31 -11.43 -8.74
C THR A 52 5.24 -10.34 -8.51
N PRO A 53 3.96 -10.60 -8.77
CA PRO A 53 2.89 -9.63 -8.52
C PRO A 53 2.86 -9.07 -7.08
N MET A 54 3.15 -9.91 -6.08
CA MET A 54 3.17 -9.48 -4.68
C MET A 54 4.35 -8.55 -4.39
N GLN A 55 5.52 -8.80 -5.00
CA GLN A 55 6.67 -7.90 -4.91
C GLN A 55 6.36 -6.57 -5.59
N TYR A 56 5.75 -6.62 -6.78
CA TYR A 56 5.30 -5.44 -7.51
C TYR A 56 4.39 -4.56 -6.63
N VAL A 57 3.29 -5.12 -6.09
CA VAL A 57 2.38 -4.38 -5.21
C VAL A 57 3.09 -3.84 -3.98
N THR A 58 3.97 -4.63 -3.35
CA THR A 58 4.76 -4.18 -2.20
C THR A 58 5.60 -2.96 -2.56
N ARG A 59 6.28 -2.98 -3.70
CA ARG A 59 7.08 -1.85 -4.19
C ARG A 59 6.21 -0.63 -4.46
N ARG A 60 5.08 -0.80 -5.15
CA ARG A 60 4.13 0.30 -5.43
C ARG A 60 3.57 0.94 -4.16
N ARG A 61 3.23 0.14 -3.14
CA ARG A 61 2.80 0.65 -1.82
C ARG A 61 3.87 1.50 -1.16
N ILE A 62 5.14 1.07 -1.20
CA ILE A 62 6.24 1.80 -0.59
C ILE A 62 6.59 3.07 -1.37
N GLU A 63 6.56 3.03 -2.71
CA GLU A 63 6.70 4.22 -3.55
C GLU A 63 5.64 5.27 -3.21
N ARG A 64 4.37 4.85 -3.13
CA ARG A 64 3.28 5.74 -2.75
C ARG A 64 3.43 6.29 -1.33
N ALA A 65 3.89 5.46 -0.40
CA ALA A 65 4.16 5.90 0.97
C ALA A 65 5.24 6.98 1.02
N ALA A 66 6.31 6.83 0.25
CA ALA A 66 7.37 7.83 0.17
C ALA A 66 6.83 9.17 -0.39
N ASP A 67 5.98 9.13 -1.41
CA ASP A 67 5.33 10.33 -1.96
C ASP A 67 4.46 11.03 -0.91
N LEU A 68 3.64 10.27 -0.17
CA LEU A 68 2.79 10.83 0.89
C LEU A 68 3.60 11.45 2.04
N LEU A 69 4.67 10.78 2.48
CA LEU A 69 5.53 11.29 3.54
C LEU A 69 6.28 12.57 3.15
N ARG A 70 6.56 12.75 1.85
CA ARG A 70 7.16 13.99 1.31
C ARG A 70 6.15 15.12 1.18
N ALA A 71 4.99 14.81 0.60
CA ALA A 71 4.05 15.82 0.14
C ALA A 71 3.04 16.27 1.20
N THR A 72 2.80 15.47 2.25
CA THR A 72 1.67 15.66 3.18
C THR A 72 2.11 15.68 4.63
N ASN A 73 1.31 16.27 5.52
CA ASN A 73 1.56 16.25 6.97
C ASN A 73 0.94 15.03 7.69
N LEU A 74 0.60 13.97 6.94
CA LEU A 74 0.08 12.73 7.51
C LEU A 74 1.12 12.07 8.42
N THR A 75 0.64 11.47 9.50
CA THR A 75 1.48 10.65 10.39
C THR A 75 1.91 9.37 9.67
N VAL A 76 3.04 8.80 10.11
CA VAL A 76 3.54 7.52 9.58
C VAL A 76 2.47 6.41 9.69
N THR A 77 1.69 6.41 10.77
CA THR A 77 0.59 5.45 10.97
C THR A 77 -0.53 5.64 9.96
N GLU A 78 -0.93 6.88 9.66
CA GLU A 78 -1.93 7.18 8.62
C GLU A 78 -1.43 6.76 7.24
N VAL A 79 -0.16 7.02 6.92
CA VAL A 79 0.42 6.58 5.64
C VAL A 79 0.45 5.04 5.55
N CYS A 80 0.81 4.36 6.64
CA CYS A 80 0.83 2.90 6.71
C CYS A 80 -0.54 2.29 6.34
N THR A 81 -1.62 2.81 6.92
CA THR A 81 -2.97 2.32 6.63
C THR A 81 -3.41 2.70 5.22
N LEU A 82 -3.10 3.92 4.76
CA LEU A 82 -3.44 4.40 3.42
C LEU A 82 -2.81 3.59 2.29
N VAL A 83 -1.60 3.08 2.49
CA VAL A 83 -0.93 2.23 1.50
C VAL A 83 -1.25 0.74 1.70
N GLY A 84 -2.25 0.40 2.50
CA GLY A 84 -2.79 -0.96 2.59
C GLY A 84 -2.01 -1.91 3.50
N TYR A 85 -1.21 -1.41 4.44
CA TYR A 85 -0.59 -2.24 5.47
C TYR A 85 -1.45 -2.28 6.73
N SER A 86 -1.67 -3.49 7.26
CA SER A 86 -2.37 -3.72 8.53
C SER A 86 -1.47 -3.58 9.76
N SER A 87 -0.15 -3.55 9.57
CA SER A 87 0.83 -3.48 10.66
C SER A 87 1.94 -2.48 10.36
N LEU A 88 2.13 -1.54 11.31
CA LEU A 88 3.19 -0.54 11.27
C LEU A 88 4.59 -1.17 11.26
N GLY A 89 4.78 -2.29 11.96
CA GLY A 89 6.06 -3.00 12.01
C GLY A 89 6.44 -3.59 10.66
N THR A 90 5.50 -4.27 10.00
CA THR A 90 5.70 -4.81 8.65
C THR A 90 5.97 -3.70 7.64
N PHE A 91 5.18 -2.64 7.68
CA PHE A 91 5.38 -1.46 6.84
C PHE A 91 6.77 -0.85 7.03
N SER A 92 7.14 -0.54 8.28
CA SER A 92 8.41 0.14 8.58
C SER A 92 9.62 -0.66 8.14
N ARG A 93 9.57 -1.99 8.32
CA ARG A 93 10.62 -2.90 7.83
C ARG A 93 10.71 -2.86 6.30
N ARG A 94 9.60 -3.04 5.59
CA ARG A 94 9.58 -3.03 4.12
C ARG A 94 9.99 -1.69 3.54
N PHE A 95 9.56 -0.59 4.15
CA PHE A 95 9.96 0.74 3.77
C PHE A 95 11.47 0.90 3.88
N ARG A 96 12.07 0.49 5.01
CA ARG A 96 13.53 0.54 5.19
C ARG A 96 14.28 -0.35 4.21
N GLU A 97 13.78 -1.55 3.93
CA GLU A 97 14.40 -2.47 2.97
C GLU A 97 14.45 -1.89 1.55
N LEU A 98 13.41 -1.16 1.12
CA LEU A 98 13.32 -0.61 -0.24
C LEU A 98 13.84 0.83 -0.38
N VAL A 99 13.71 1.66 0.65
CA VAL A 99 14.07 3.10 0.64
C VAL A 99 15.43 3.35 1.33
N GLY A 100 15.89 2.43 2.17
CA GLY A 100 17.17 2.51 2.88
C GLY A 100 17.12 3.21 4.25
N THR A 101 16.03 3.89 4.59
CA THR A 101 15.84 4.57 5.89
C THR A 101 14.45 4.30 6.47
N THR A 102 14.23 4.65 7.74
CA THR A 102 12.91 4.48 8.38
C THR A 102 11.91 5.52 7.88
N PRO A 103 10.60 5.23 7.88
CA PRO A 103 9.57 6.20 7.45
C PRO A 103 9.65 7.54 8.21
N THR A 104 9.88 7.49 9.53
CA THR A 104 9.99 8.68 10.38
C THR A 104 11.20 9.53 10.01
N ALA A 105 12.38 8.91 9.87
CA ALA A 105 13.58 9.61 9.46
C ALA A 105 13.42 10.19 8.05
N TYR A 106 12.82 9.41 7.14
CA TYR A 106 12.48 9.88 5.79
C TYR A 106 11.63 11.15 5.83
N GLN A 107 10.54 11.16 6.59
CA GLN A 107 9.66 12.34 6.72
C GLN A 107 10.39 13.58 7.26
N GLN A 108 11.30 13.41 8.21
CA GLN A 108 12.06 14.49 8.84
C GLN A 108 13.07 15.15 7.88
N THR A 109 13.62 14.41 6.91
CA THR A 109 14.57 14.96 5.92
C THR A 109 13.92 15.89 4.90
N GLN A 110 12.60 15.91 4.82
CA GLN A 110 11.87 16.61 3.77
C GLN A 110 11.46 17.99 4.28
N ALA A 111 12.16 19.03 3.80
CA ALA A 111 11.86 20.43 4.10
C ALA A 111 10.96 21.01 3.01
N GLY A 112 9.76 21.49 3.36
CA GLY A 112 8.82 22.10 2.43
C GLY A 112 7.42 22.28 3.01
N ALA A 113 6.60 23.12 2.36
CA ALA A 113 5.19 23.25 2.69
C ALA A 113 4.48 21.93 2.36
N ARG A 114 3.94 21.27 3.39
CA ARG A 114 3.21 20.00 3.25
C ARG A 114 1.73 20.27 3.10
N ILE A 115 1.08 19.53 2.22
CA ILE A 115 -0.38 19.53 2.07
C ILE A 115 -0.99 19.03 3.39
N PRO A 116 -1.88 19.78 4.04
CA PRO A 116 -2.56 19.29 5.22
C PRO A 116 -3.43 18.08 4.88
N GLY A 117 -3.46 17.05 5.74
CA GLY A 117 -4.15 15.80 5.49
C GLY A 117 -5.63 15.98 5.14
N CYS A 118 -6.30 16.99 5.72
CA CYS A 118 -7.68 17.33 5.37
C CYS A 118 -7.86 17.64 3.88
N PHE A 119 -6.88 18.27 3.21
CA PHE A 119 -6.95 18.52 1.76
C PHE A 119 -6.72 17.27 0.94
N VAL A 120 -5.87 16.35 1.41
CA VAL A 120 -5.67 15.05 0.76
C VAL A 120 -7.00 14.29 0.73
N PHE A 121 -7.71 14.28 1.86
CA PHE A 121 -8.99 13.59 2.02
C PHE A 121 -10.16 14.29 1.31
N MET A 122 -10.24 15.62 1.35
CA MET A 122 -11.34 16.35 0.72
C MET A 122 -11.25 16.37 -0.80
N LEU A 123 -10.04 16.32 -1.37
CA LEU A 123 -9.82 16.40 -2.82
C LEU A 123 -9.72 15.04 -3.51
N GLY A 124 -9.91 13.93 -2.79
CA GLY A 124 -9.86 12.60 -3.42
C GLY A 124 -8.45 12.18 -3.86
N LEU A 125 -7.39 12.86 -3.40
CA LEU A 125 -5.99 12.54 -3.72
C LEU A 125 -5.50 11.24 -3.07
N ASP A 126 -6.38 10.67 -2.26
CA ASP A 126 -6.21 9.50 -1.42
C ASP A 126 -6.56 8.18 -2.11
N SER A 127 -7.54 8.14 -3.04
CA SER A 127 -8.01 7.00 -3.87
C SER A 127 -8.13 5.61 -3.21
N ALA A 128 -7.85 5.45 -1.93
CA ALA A 128 -7.55 4.19 -1.24
C ALA A 128 -7.86 4.23 0.27
N ILE A 129 -8.70 5.16 0.75
CA ILE A 129 -9.00 5.27 2.18
C ILE A 129 -10.07 4.24 2.60
N PRO A 130 -9.82 3.40 3.62
CA PRO A 130 -10.87 2.87 4.47
C PRO A 130 -11.36 3.97 5.41
N GLU A 131 -12.68 4.13 5.53
CA GLU A 131 -13.34 5.11 6.41
C GLU A 131 -12.68 5.22 7.78
N LYS A 132 -12.40 6.46 8.22
CA LYS A 132 -11.67 6.76 9.46
C LYS A 132 -12.43 6.14 10.65
N GLN A 133 -11.96 5.01 11.16
CA GLN A 133 -12.49 4.44 12.40
C GLN A 133 -12.27 5.49 13.50
N PRO A 134 -13.33 6.01 14.14
CA PRO A 134 -13.17 7.03 15.17
C PRO A 134 -12.28 6.46 16.28
N ARG A 135 -11.30 7.25 16.73
CA ARG A 135 -10.53 6.92 17.93
C ARG A 135 -11.55 6.72 19.04
N ARG A 136 -11.68 5.48 19.56
CA ARG A 136 -12.45 5.23 20.79
C ARG A 136 -11.71 5.95 21.92
N THR A 137 -12.14 7.16 22.19
CA THR A 137 -11.82 7.89 23.40
C THR A 137 -13.01 7.77 24.33
N ASP A 138 -12.75 7.58 25.62
CA ASP A 138 -13.78 7.77 26.65
C ASP A 138 -14.24 9.24 26.67
N ALA A 139 -15.23 9.55 27.53
CA ALA A 139 -15.73 10.92 27.72
C ALA A 139 -14.65 11.92 28.21
N TYR A 140 -13.42 11.46 28.48
CA TYR A 140 -12.29 12.22 28.99
C TYR A 140 -11.05 12.21 28.07
N GLY A 141 -11.14 11.67 26.85
CA GLY A 141 -10.05 11.76 25.87
C GLY A 141 -8.87 10.81 26.12
N ARG A 142 -9.00 9.81 27.00
CA ARG A 142 -7.92 8.82 27.24
C ARG A 142 -8.07 7.63 26.29
N SER A 143 -6.94 7.16 25.78
CA SER A 143 -6.84 5.86 25.10
C SER A 143 -6.92 4.76 26.16
N LEU A 144 -7.98 3.96 26.13
CA LEU A 144 -8.16 2.80 27.02
C LEU A 144 -7.02 1.81 26.77
N THR A 145 -6.09 1.70 27.73
CA THR A 145 -5.12 0.61 27.80
C THR A 145 -5.77 -0.57 28.51
N GLU A 146 -5.81 -1.72 27.84
CA GLU A 146 -6.37 -2.99 28.33
C GLU A 146 -5.52 -3.57 29.48
N GLU A 147 -5.61 -3.02 30.68
CA GLU A 147 -4.87 -3.57 31.84
C GLU A 147 -5.66 -3.83 33.12
N GLU A 148 -7.00 -3.80 33.11
CA GLU A 148 -7.74 -4.21 34.32
C GLU A 148 -9.06 -4.91 34.00
N GLN A 149 -9.05 -6.22 33.74
CA GLN A 149 -10.06 -7.09 34.34
C GLN A 149 -9.68 -8.58 34.25
N LEU A 150 -9.32 -9.06 35.44
CA LEU A 150 -9.37 -10.43 35.96
C LEU A 150 -10.53 -11.28 35.42
#